data_AF-A0A286GN60-F1
#
_entry.id   AF-A0A286GN60-F1
#
_cell.length_a   1.000
_cell.length_b   1.000
_cell.length_c   1.000
_cell.angle_alpha   90.00
_cell.angle_beta   90.00
_cell.angle_gamma   90.00
#
_symmetry.space_group_name_H-M   'P 1'
#
loop_
_entity.id
_entity.type
_entity.pdbx_description
1 polymer ?
#
loop_
_entity_poly.entity_id
_entity_poly.type
_entity_poly.pdbx_seq_one_letter_code
_entity_poly.pdbx_strand_id
1 'polypeptide(L)'
;MTNSTIDALMLDYAWTVHDFQHLAHSLSLLVTAIGADTFEERNFYGDVELLTMGMAPETARHAAVLKGLTGEDKAALLRLKNDRDRLINTFFIEHRIDRPNAAEVADRARAQLAEIRAAAKHGRTVLDRAYALVAEVGEEED
;
A
#
# COMPACT_ATOMS: atom_id res chain seq x y z
N MET A 1 -13.01 19.59 25.43
CA MET A 1 -13.10 18.24 24.82
C MET A 1 -12.34 18.11 23.49
N THR A 2 -11.98 19.20 22.80
CA THR A 2 -11.32 19.17 21.49
C THR A 2 -9.94 18.51 21.47
N ASN A 3 -9.10 18.66 22.51
CA ASN A 3 -7.75 18.09 22.51
C ASN A 3 -7.75 16.56 22.46
N SER A 4 -8.56 15.89 23.31
CA SER A 4 -8.66 14.42 23.32
C SER A 4 -9.14 13.83 22.00
N THR A 5 -10.00 14.54 21.26
CA THR A 5 -10.51 14.11 19.95
C THR A 5 -9.43 14.19 18.87
N ILE A 6 -8.60 15.24 18.92
CA ILE A 6 -7.50 15.45 17.98
C ILE A 6 -6.36 14.47 18.27
N ASP A 7 -6.01 14.25 19.54
CA ASP A 7 -4.95 13.30 19.93
C ASP A 7 -5.28 11.87 19.47
N ALA A 8 -6.54 11.43 19.63
CA ALA A 8 -6.99 10.14 19.13
C ALA A 8 -6.92 10.04 17.59
N LEU A 9 -7.29 11.11 16.87
CA LEU A 9 -7.18 11.15 15.42
C LEU A 9 -5.71 11.10 14.95
N MET A 10 -4.81 11.81 15.63
CA MET A 10 -3.39 11.78 15.32
C MET A 10 -2.77 10.40 15.58
N LEU A 11 -3.19 9.73 16.65
CA LEU A 11 -2.82 8.35 16.91
C LEU A 11 -3.33 7.42 15.81
N ASP A 12 -4.58 7.60 15.38
CA ASP A 12 -5.14 6.84 14.28
C ASP A 12 -4.36 7.05 12.97
N TYR A 13 -4.03 8.30 12.66
CA TYR A 13 -3.22 8.64 11.51
C TYR A 13 -1.84 7.96 11.58
N ALA A 14 -1.15 8.05 12.73
CA ALA A 14 0.17 7.47 12.91
C ALA A 14 0.17 5.95 12.69
N TRP A 15 -0.83 5.23 13.22
CA TRP A 15 -0.97 3.80 12.98
C TRP A 15 -1.25 3.47 11.52
N THR A 16 -2.09 4.26 10.84
CA THR A 16 -2.36 4.04 9.41
C THR A 16 -1.10 4.25 8.55
N VAL A 17 -0.30 5.29 8.85
CA VAL A 17 0.98 5.53 8.17
C VAL A 17 1.95 4.38 8.42
N HIS A 18 2.06 3.92 9.67
CA HIS A 18 2.90 2.79 10.05
C HIS A 18 2.54 1.54 9.23
N ASP A 19 1.26 1.18 9.15
CA ASP A 19 0.80 0.02 8.38
C ASP A 19 1.16 0.15 6.88
N PHE A 20 1.03 1.37 6.33
CA PHE A 20 1.42 1.65 4.95
C PHE A 20 2.92 1.54 4.71
N GLN A 21 3.75 1.96 5.67
CA GLN A 21 5.21 1.82 5.58
C GLN A 21 5.63 0.34 5.58
N HIS A 22 5.00 -0.49 6.42
CA HIS A 22 5.23 -1.94 6.41
C HIS A 22 4.80 -2.59 5.10
N LEU A 23 3.67 -2.16 4.55
CA LEU A 23 3.20 -2.63 3.24
C LEU A 23 4.19 -2.26 2.13
N ALA A 24 4.64 -1.01 2.10
CA ALA A 24 5.63 -0.54 1.12
C ALA A 24 6.96 -1.29 1.24
N HIS A 25 7.43 -1.54 2.46
CA HIS A 25 8.63 -2.34 2.70
C HIS A 25 8.46 -3.78 2.21
N SER A 26 7.32 -4.41 2.53
CA SER A 26 7.01 -5.78 2.09
C SER A 26 6.92 -5.89 0.58
N LEU A 27 6.39 -4.86 -0.10
CA LEU A 27 6.35 -4.80 -1.56
C LEU A 27 7.76 -4.67 -2.15
N SER A 28 8.62 -3.83 -1.59
CA SER A 28 10.00 -3.68 -2.05
C SER A 28 10.81 -4.97 -1.89
N LEU A 29 10.61 -5.71 -0.79
CA LEU A 29 11.19 -7.03 -0.61
C LEU A 29 10.69 -8.04 -1.64
N LEU A 30 9.41 -8.00 -2.02
CA LEU A 30 8.85 -8.88 -3.05
C LEU A 30 9.48 -8.60 -4.41
N VAL A 31 9.58 -7.32 -4.79
CA VAL A 31 10.25 -6.89 -6.04
C VAL A 31 11.71 -7.35 -6.07
N THR A 32 12.40 -7.29 -4.93
CA THR A 32 13.75 -7.87 -4.78
C THR A 32 13.74 -9.37 -5.06
N ALA A 33 12.81 -10.11 -4.45
CA ALA A 33 12.76 -11.56 -4.51
C ALA A 33 12.43 -12.10 -5.92
N ILE A 34 11.63 -11.36 -6.69
CA ILE A 34 11.37 -11.67 -8.09
C ILE A 34 12.50 -11.23 -9.02
N GLY A 35 13.54 -10.57 -8.50
CA GLY A 35 14.71 -10.17 -9.29
C GLY A 35 14.42 -9.13 -10.38
N ALA A 36 13.36 -8.34 -10.24
CA ALA A 36 13.01 -7.26 -11.17
C ALA A 36 13.76 -5.96 -10.82
N ASP A 37 15.09 -6.07 -10.69
CA ASP A 37 15.92 -5.03 -10.08
C ASP A 37 16.50 -4.09 -11.13
N THR A 38 15.74 -3.07 -11.52
CA THR A 38 16.31 -1.89 -12.16
C THR A 38 16.96 -1.01 -11.08
N PHE A 39 18.28 -0.94 -11.07
CA PHE A 39 19.13 -0.28 -10.04
C PHE A 39 18.84 1.23 -9.80
N GLU A 40 17.95 1.87 -10.55
CA GLU A 40 17.63 3.28 -10.41
C GLU A 40 16.43 3.48 -9.45
N GLU A 41 16.74 3.92 -8.22
CA GLU A 41 15.81 4.39 -7.17
C GLU A 41 14.49 3.62 -7.01
N ARG A 42 14.58 2.44 -6.40
CA ARG A 42 13.40 1.71 -5.90
C ARG A 42 12.55 2.60 -5.02
N ASN A 43 11.30 2.78 -5.44
CA ASN A 43 10.30 3.50 -4.70
C ASN A 43 8.96 2.78 -4.83
N PHE A 44 8.09 2.99 -3.85
CA PHE A 44 6.78 2.35 -3.77
C PHE A 44 5.95 2.42 -5.07
N TYR A 45 6.00 3.54 -5.81
CA TYR A 45 5.20 3.68 -7.03
C TYR A 45 5.74 2.79 -8.15
N GLY A 46 7.07 2.76 -8.32
CA GLY A 46 7.74 1.86 -9.27
C GLY A 46 7.48 0.39 -8.92
N ASP A 47 7.57 0.04 -7.63
CA ASP A 47 7.31 -1.33 -7.19
C ASP A 47 5.86 -1.77 -7.46
N VAL A 48 4.87 -0.87 -7.31
CA VAL A 48 3.48 -1.14 -7.69
C VAL A 48 3.36 -1.29 -9.22
N GLU A 49 4.01 -0.42 -9.99
CA GLU A 49 3.96 -0.46 -11.44
C GLU A 49 4.54 -1.76 -12.00
N LEU A 50 5.64 -2.27 -11.44
CA LEU A 50 6.23 -3.54 -11.83
C LEU A 50 5.24 -4.72 -11.75
N LEU A 51 4.38 -4.73 -10.73
CA LEU A 51 3.42 -5.82 -10.53
C LEU A 51 2.08 -5.63 -11.26
N THR A 52 1.82 -4.43 -11.77
CA THR A 52 0.50 -4.05 -12.28
C THR A 52 0.50 -3.69 -13.76
N MET A 53 1.62 -3.18 -14.28
CA MET A 53 1.79 -2.83 -15.68
C MET A 53 2.24 -4.06 -16.49
N GLY A 54 1.86 -4.09 -17.77
CA GLY A 54 2.20 -5.17 -18.69
C GLY A 54 3.68 -5.18 -19.13
N MET A 55 4.60 -4.87 -18.22
CA MET A 55 6.02 -5.00 -18.47
C MET A 55 6.36 -6.47 -18.76
N ALA A 56 7.32 -6.69 -19.66
CA ALA A 56 7.81 -8.04 -19.92
C ALA A 56 8.50 -8.55 -18.63
N PRO A 57 8.16 -9.77 -18.14
CA PRO A 57 8.79 -10.30 -16.95
C PRO A 57 10.28 -10.57 -17.21
N GLU A 58 11.11 -10.20 -16.24
CA GLU A 58 12.57 -10.34 -16.32
C GLU A 58 13.06 -11.72 -15.82
N THR A 59 12.26 -12.38 -14.98
CA THR A 59 12.59 -13.68 -14.37
C THR A 59 11.37 -14.60 -14.36
N ALA A 60 11.59 -15.90 -14.10
CA ALA A 60 10.51 -16.87 -13.93
C ALA A 60 9.59 -16.52 -12.75
N ARG A 61 10.16 -16.08 -11.63
CA ARG A 61 9.41 -15.61 -10.44
C ARG A 61 8.56 -14.39 -10.76
N HIS A 62 9.11 -13.43 -11.51
CA HIS A 62 8.36 -12.25 -11.96
C HIS A 62 7.20 -12.68 -12.88
N ALA A 63 7.44 -13.57 -13.85
CA ALA A 63 6.40 -14.10 -14.72
C ALA A 63 5.28 -14.81 -13.95
N ALA A 64 5.63 -15.61 -12.95
CA ALA A 64 4.67 -16.32 -12.10
C ALA A 64 3.77 -15.35 -11.33
N VAL A 65 4.34 -14.30 -10.74
CA VAL A 65 3.56 -13.26 -10.06
C VAL A 65 2.63 -12.53 -11.04
N LEU A 66 3.13 -12.08 -12.20
CA LEU A 66 2.30 -11.37 -13.18
C LEU A 66 1.13 -12.19 -13.72
N LYS A 67 1.34 -13.52 -13.87
CA LYS A 67 0.34 -14.48 -14.31
C LYS A 67 -0.65 -14.85 -13.21
N GLY A 68 -0.19 -14.97 -11.96
CA GLY A 68 -1.00 -15.39 -10.82
C GLY A 68 -1.83 -14.26 -10.21
N LEU A 69 -1.40 -13.00 -10.33
CA LEU A 69 -2.18 -11.86 -9.87
C LEU A 69 -3.39 -11.60 -10.77
N THR A 70 -4.57 -11.53 -10.15
CA THR A 70 -5.83 -11.23 -10.85
C THR A 70 -5.94 -9.75 -11.23
N GLY A 71 -6.92 -9.41 -12.06
CA GLY A 71 -7.23 -8.00 -12.35
C GLY A 71 -7.67 -7.21 -11.11
N GLU A 72 -8.36 -7.87 -10.17
CA GLU A 72 -8.77 -7.26 -8.91
C GLU A 72 -7.55 -6.95 -8.02
N ASP A 73 -6.60 -7.89 -7.95
CA ASP A 73 -5.36 -7.71 -7.19
C ASP A 73 -4.54 -6.54 -7.75
N LYS A 74 -4.41 -6.45 -9.07
CA LYS A 74 -3.71 -5.33 -9.73
C LYS A 74 -4.42 -4.00 -9.46
N ALA A 75 -5.75 -3.98 -9.53
CA ALA A 75 -6.53 -2.80 -9.18
C ALA A 75 -6.36 -2.41 -7.70
N ALA A 76 -6.26 -3.38 -6.80
CA ALA A 76 -5.99 -3.15 -5.39
C ALA A 76 -4.62 -2.49 -5.16
N LEU A 77 -3.56 -3.02 -5.77
CA LEU A 77 -2.21 -2.45 -5.69
C LEU A 77 -2.17 -1.02 -6.26
N LEU A 78 -2.81 -0.78 -7.41
CA LEU A 78 -2.89 0.55 -8.02
C LEU A 78 -3.61 1.57 -7.12
N ARG A 79 -4.68 1.16 -6.40
CA ARG A 79 -5.38 2.04 -5.46
C ARG A 79 -4.46 2.53 -4.33
N LEU A 80 -3.51 1.71 -3.89
CA LEU A 80 -2.59 2.09 -2.81
C LEU A 80 -1.71 3.31 -3.15
N LYS A 81 -1.42 3.57 -4.44
CA LYS A 81 -0.72 4.79 -4.87
C LYS A 81 -1.50 6.04 -4.46
N ASN A 82 -2.79 6.05 -4.78
CA ASN A 82 -3.69 7.16 -4.45
C ASN A 82 -3.89 7.28 -2.93
N ASP A 83 -4.00 6.17 -2.22
CA ASP A 83 -4.18 6.17 -0.77
C ASP A 83 -2.93 6.67 -0.04
N ARG A 84 -1.73 6.35 -0.55
CA ARG A 84 -0.46 6.91 -0.07
C ARG A 84 -0.40 8.42 -0.28
N ASP A 85 -0.76 8.90 -1.47
CA ASP A 85 -0.79 10.34 -1.77
C ASP A 85 -1.75 11.07 -0.84
N ARG A 86 -2.93 10.49 -0.61
CA ARG A 86 -3.91 11.04 0.33
C ARG A 86 -3.37 11.12 1.74
N LEU A 87 -2.75 10.05 2.25
CA LEU A 87 -2.14 10.03 3.59
C LEU A 87 -1.03 11.07 3.77
N ILE A 88 -0.12 11.16 2.82
CA ILE A 88 1.14 11.90 3.00
C ILE A 88 0.99 13.36 2.58
N ASN A 89 0.31 13.61 1.46
CA ASN A 89 0.33 14.93 0.82
C ASN A 89 -0.92 15.76 1.11
N THR A 90 -2.10 15.14 1.21
CA THR A 90 -3.36 15.90 1.24
C THR A 90 -4.16 15.77 2.53
N PHE A 91 -3.91 14.76 3.38
CA PHE A 91 -4.73 14.48 4.56
C PHE A 91 -4.96 15.71 5.44
N PHE A 92 -3.90 16.40 5.86
CA PHE A 92 -4.00 17.59 6.73
C PHE A 92 -4.52 18.84 6.01
N ILE A 93 -4.41 18.88 4.68
CA ILE A 93 -4.97 19.97 3.87
C ILE A 93 -6.49 19.81 3.80
N GLU A 94 -6.96 18.59 3.53
CA GLU A 94 -8.37 18.22 3.43
C GLU A 94 -9.09 18.24 4.79
N HIS A 95 -8.38 17.90 5.87
CA HIS A 95 -8.91 17.75 7.21
C HIS A 95 -8.37 18.80 8.17
N ARG A 96 -8.30 20.06 7.70
CA ARG A 96 -7.96 21.17 8.58
C ARG A 96 -9.04 21.35 9.64
N ILE A 97 -8.67 21.09 10.89
CA ILE A 97 -9.54 21.21 12.05
C ILE A 97 -9.48 22.65 12.57
N ASP A 98 -10.55 23.41 12.35
CA ASP A 98 -10.78 24.69 13.02
C ASP A 98 -11.80 24.49 14.16
N ARG A 99 -11.80 25.35 15.18
CA ARG A 99 -12.69 25.20 16.35
C ARG A 99 -14.19 25.03 16.03
N PRO A 100 -14.79 25.73 15.04
CA PRO A 100 -16.22 25.63 14.81
C PRO A 100 -16.68 24.34 14.09
N ASN A 101 -15.78 23.60 13.42
CA ASN A 101 -16.11 22.40 12.64
C ASN A 101 -15.37 21.13 13.11
N ALA A 102 -14.69 21.19 14.27
CA ALA A 102 -13.74 20.16 14.69
C ALA A 102 -14.29 18.74 14.78
N ALA A 103 -15.53 18.57 15.24
CA ALA A 103 -16.14 17.24 15.38
C ALA A 103 -16.43 16.59 14.02
N GLU A 104 -17.09 17.32 13.13
CA GLU A 104 -17.44 16.84 11.78
C GLU A 104 -16.18 16.52 10.95
N VAL A 105 -15.19 17.40 10.98
CA VAL A 105 -13.93 17.19 10.25
C VAL A 105 -13.18 15.97 10.81
N ALA A 106 -13.14 15.80 12.14
CA ALA A 106 -12.49 14.65 12.75
C ALA A 106 -13.20 13.33 12.39
N ASP A 107 -14.53 13.32 12.32
CA ASP A 107 -15.28 12.12 11.96
C ASP A 107 -15.09 11.73 10.49
N ARG A 108 -15.08 12.71 9.57
CA ARG A 108 -14.71 12.46 8.17
C ARG A 108 -13.28 11.93 8.03
N ALA A 109 -12.34 12.53 8.76
CA ALA A 109 -10.95 12.11 8.76
C ALA A 109 -10.80 10.64 9.24
N ARG A 110 -11.52 10.26 10.30
CA ARG A 110 -11.54 8.87 10.79
C ARG A 110 -12.14 7.89 9.77
N ALA A 111 -13.24 8.27 9.12
CA ALA A 111 -13.86 7.43 8.09
C ALA A 111 -12.88 7.16 6.94
N GLN A 112 -12.19 8.20 6.45
CA GLN A 112 -11.18 8.04 5.41
C GLN A 112 -9.99 7.19 5.87
N LEU A 113 -9.49 7.39 7.09
CA LEU A 113 -8.43 6.54 7.64
C LEU A 113 -8.87 5.07 7.74
N ALA A 114 -10.14 4.80 8.09
CA ALA A 114 -10.67 3.44 8.14
C ALA A 114 -10.71 2.79 6.74
N GLU A 115 -11.12 3.54 5.71
CA GLU A 115 -11.08 3.09 4.30
C GLU A 115 -9.66 2.77 3.85
N ILE A 116 -8.70 3.65 4.14
CA ILE A 116 -7.30 3.48 3.79
C ILE A 116 -6.68 2.26 4.51
N ARG A 117 -7.01 2.04 5.80
CA ARG A 117 -6.59 0.83 6.52
C ARG A 117 -7.18 -0.44 5.90
N ALA A 118 -8.43 -0.41 5.45
CA ALA A 118 -9.05 -1.55 4.79
C ALA A 118 -8.35 -1.85 3.45
N ALA A 119 -8.02 -0.81 2.67
CA ALA A 119 -7.24 -0.94 1.45
C ALA A 119 -5.84 -1.51 1.71
N ALA A 120 -5.13 -1.03 2.74
CA ALA A 120 -3.81 -1.52 3.13
C ALA A 120 -3.86 -3.01 3.55
N LYS A 121 -4.86 -3.42 4.33
CA LYS A 121 -5.07 -4.84 4.69
C LYS A 121 -5.32 -5.71 3.47
N HIS A 122 -6.16 -5.24 2.54
CA HIS A 122 -6.40 -5.97 1.30
C HIS A 122 -5.13 -6.06 0.43
N GLY A 123 -4.37 -4.96 0.32
CA GLY A 123 -3.06 -4.94 -0.32
C GLY A 123 -2.08 -5.95 0.30
N ARG A 124 -2.09 -6.09 1.63
CA ARG A 124 -1.29 -7.12 2.31
C ARG A 124 -1.67 -8.53 1.88
N THR A 125 -2.96 -8.84 1.80
CA THR A 125 -3.44 -10.14 1.31
C THR A 125 -2.97 -10.40 -0.13
N VAL A 126 -2.91 -9.37 -0.98
CA VAL A 126 -2.38 -9.49 -2.35
C VAL A 126 -0.88 -9.82 -2.32
N LEU A 127 -0.09 -9.12 -1.49
CA LEU A 127 1.34 -9.41 -1.36
C LEU A 127 1.60 -10.81 -0.81
N ASP A 128 0.85 -11.27 0.19
CA ASP A 128 1.02 -12.60 0.76
C ASP A 128 0.77 -13.68 -0.30
N ARG A 129 -0.21 -13.50 -1.20
CA ARG A 129 -0.41 -14.39 -2.37
C ARG A 129 0.75 -14.31 -3.35
N ALA A 130 1.24 -13.11 -3.65
CA ALA A 130 2.39 -12.96 -4.54
C ALA A 130 3.65 -13.64 -3.99
N TYR A 131 3.90 -13.57 -2.68
CA TYR A 131 4.99 -14.31 -2.03
C TYR A 131 4.80 -15.83 -2.15
N ALA A 132 3.58 -16.34 -2.00
CA ALA A 132 3.31 -17.76 -2.18
C ALA A 132 3.65 -18.23 -3.62
N LEU A 133 3.26 -17.44 -4.64
CA LEU A 133 3.61 -17.72 -6.03
C LEU A 133 5.14 -17.74 -6.26
N VAL A 134 5.88 -16.85 -5.59
CA VAL A 134 7.35 -16.83 -5.68
C VAL A 134 7.97 -18.07 -5.03
N ALA A 135 7.42 -18.51 -3.90
CA ALA A 135 7.89 -19.70 -3.20
C ALA A 135 7.69 -20.98 -4.02
N GLU A 136 6.53 -21.14 -4.66
CA GLU A 136 6.22 -22.29 -5.52
C GLU A 136 7.25 -22.46 -6.66
N VAL A 137 7.70 -21.36 -7.27
CA VAL A 137 8.73 -21.39 -8.33
C VAL A 137 10.12 -21.74 -7.78
N GLY A 138 10.42 -21.37 -6.53
CA GLY A 138 11.71 -21.65 -5.90
C GLY A 138 11.90 -23.13 -5.55
N GLU A 139 10.83 -23.87 -5.31
CA GLU A 139 10.87 -25.30 -4.99
C GLU A 139 11.04 -26.21 -6.23
N GLU A 140 10.82 -25.68 -7.45
CA GLU A 140 10.96 -26.44 -8.70
C GLU A 140 12.41 -26.47 -9.25
N GLU A 141 13.32 -25.67 -8.68
CA GLU A 141 14.73 -25.54 -9.12
C GLU A 141 15.73 -26.37 -8.30
N ASP A 142 15.28 -27.10 -7.26
CA ASP A 142 16.07 -28.01 -6.40
C ASP A 142 15.77 -29.50 -6.66
#